data_AF-A0A323UR10-F1
#
_entry.id   AF-A0A323UR10-F1
#
_cell.length_a   1.000
_cell.length_b   1.000
_cell.length_c   1.000
_cell.angle_alpha   90.00
_cell.angle_beta   90.00
_cell.angle_gamma   90.00
#
_symmetry.space_group_name_H-M   'P 1'
#
loop_
_entity.id
_entity.type
_entity.pdbx_description
1 polymer ?
#
loop_
_entity_poly.entity_id
_entity_poly.type
_entity_poly.pdbx_seq_one_letter_code
_entity_poly.pdbx_strand_id
1 'polypeptide(L)'
;MSLTTYPTDHDVQSDREQKQTALNYLSEAWAEALHEGVDGDCLAQASLFTAFAELVATYGEDAVAKFVEGLPGRVLNGEFSIGLAKQ
;
A
#
# COMPACT_ATOMS: atom_id res chain seq x y z
N MET A 1 -27.18 24.45 -0.97
CA MET A 1 -26.07 24.81 -0.07
C MET A 1 -25.35 23.53 0.29
N SER A 2 -24.25 23.22 -0.40
CA SER A 2 -23.48 22.02 -0.13
C SER A 2 -22.52 22.29 1.03
N LEU A 3 -22.71 21.59 2.14
CA LEU A 3 -21.79 21.57 3.26
C LEU A 3 -20.55 20.80 2.82
N THR A 4 -19.47 21.52 2.51
CA THR A 4 -18.15 20.91 2.37
C THR A 4 -17.69 20.53 3.76
N THR A 5 -17.99 19.30 4.19
CA THR A 5 -17.45 18.74 5.43
C THR A 5 -15.94 18.62 5.25
N TYR A 6 -15.19 19.47 5.95
CA TYR A 6 -13.73 19.34 6.04
C TYR A 6 -13.43 18.13 6.93
N PRO A 7 -12.50 17.24 6.52
CA PRO A 7 -12.08 16.14 7.37
C PRO A 7 -11.55 16.72 8.68
N THR A 8 -12.05 16.20 9.80
CA THR A 8 -11.63 16.67 11.13
C THR A 8 -10.29 16.03 11.50
N ASP A 9 -9.53 16.67 12.38
CA ASP A 9 -8.23 16.14 12.88
C ASP A 9 -8.35 14.69 13.42
N HIS A 10 -9.53 14.36 13.96
CA HIS A 10 -9.88 13.01 14.42
C HIS A 10 -10.01 11.99 13.27
N ASP A 11 -10.53 12.38 12.11
CA ASP A 11 -10.64 11.49 10.93
C ASP A 11 -9.25 11.12 10.39
N VAL A 12 -8.34 12.09 10.31
CA VAL A 12 -6.95 11.87 9.85
C VAL A 12 -6.17 10.98 10.81
N GLN A 13 -6.39 11.15 12.13
CA GLN A 13 -5.79 10.28 13.13
C GLN A 13 -6.33 8.84 13.01
N SER A 14 -7.64 8.68 12.80
CA SER A 14 -8.28 7.38 12.58
C SER A 14 -7.75 6.68 11.32
N ASP A 15 -7.57 7.41 10.21
CA ASP A 15 -6.99 6.86 8.97
C ASP A 15 -5.55 6.36 9.21
N ARG A 16 -4.76 7.11 9.98
CA ARG A 16 -3.38 6.71 10.32
C ARG A 16 -3.37 5.46 11.20
N GLU A 17 -4.24 5.38 12.20
CA GLU A 17 -4.38 4.22 13.07
C GLU A 17 -4.83 2.98 12.29
N GLN A 18 -5.78 3.15 11.37
CA GLN A 18 -6.27 2.08 10.50
C GLN A 18 -5.19 1.60 9.54
N LYS A 19 -4.44 2.53 8.93
CA LYS A 19 -3.29 2.20 8.10
C LYS A 19 -2.20 1.45 8.87
N GLN A 20 -1.89 1.88 10.10
CA GLN A 20 -0.91 1.19 10.94
C GLN A 20 -1.37 -0.22 11.30
N THR A 21 -2.65 -0.39 11.62
CA THR A 21 -3.25 -1.69 11.93
C THR A 21 -3.15 -2.63 10.72
N ALA A 22 -3.51 -2.15 9.52
CA ALA A 22 -3.37 -2.93 8.30
C ALA A 22 -1.92 -3.34 8.02
N LEU A 23 -0.95 -2.43 8.24
CA LEU A 23 0.47 -2.75 8.08
C LEU A 23 0.95 -3.83 9.06
N ASN A 24 0.45 -3.83 10.29
CA ASN A 24 0.80 -4.87 11.26
C ASN A 24 0.26 -6.23 10.81
N TYR A 25 -1.02 -6.31 10.39
CA TYR A 25 -1.61 -7.53 9.84
C TYR A 25 -0.83 -8.06 8.63
N LEU A 26 -0.46 -7.17 7.71
CA LEU A 26 0.34 -7.56 6.54
C LEU A 26 1.72 -8.05 6.94
N SER A 27 2.37 -7.42 7.94
CA SER A 27 3.69 -7.83 8.41
C SER A 27 3.67 -9.22 9.06
N GLU A 28 2.64 -9.51 9.85
CA GLU A 28 2.43 -10.82 10.46
C GLU A 28 2.19 -11.89 9.38
N ALA A 29 1.25 -11.66 8.46
CA ALA A 29 0.98 -12.56 7.34
C ALA A 29 2.21 -12.80 6.47
N TRP A 30 3.05 -11.78 6.29
CA TRP A 30 4.31 -11.91 5.54
C TRP A 30 5.32 -12.79 6.25
N ALA A 31 5.48 -12.61 7.56
CA ALA A 31 6.39 -13.43 8.36
C ALA A 31 5.96 -14.90 8.38
N GLU A 32 4.65 -15.16 8.47
CA GLU A 32 4.08 -16.50 8.40
C GLU A 32 4.32 -17.16 7.04
N ALA A 33 4.00 -16.46 5.94
CA ALA A 33 4.20 -17.00 4.59
C ALA A 33 5.67 -17.37 4.33
N LEU A 34 6.61 -16.52 4.75
CA LEU A 34 8.05 -16.83 4.65
C LEU A 34 8.44 -18.03 5.52
N HIS A 35 7.85 -18.16 6.71
CA HIS A 35 8.07 -19.31 7.59
C HIS A 35 7.57 -20.63 6.98
N GLU A 36 6.45 -20.59 6.26
CA GLU A 36 5.92 -21.74 5.51
C GLU A 36 6.70 -22.06 4.23
N GLY A 37 7.70 -21.24 3.87
CA GLY A 37 8.56 -21.46 2.71
C GLY A 37 8.04 -20.85 1.41
N VAL A 38 7.07 -19.93 1.48
CA VAL A 38 6.65 -19.14 0.31
C VAL A 38 7.79 -18.23 -0.11
N ASP A 39 8.08 -18.21 -1.42
CA ASP A 39 9.08 -17.32 -1.97
C ASP A 39 8.64 -15.85 -1.84
N GLY A 40 9.56 -15.00 -1.37
CA GLY A 40 9.27 -13.60 -1.08
C GLY A 40 8.95 -12.76 -2.31
N ASP A 41 9.52 -13.07 -3.48
CA ASP A 41 9.21 -12.40 -4.74
C ASP A 41 7.81 -12.79 -5.23
N CYS A 42 7.47 -14.09 -5.16
CA CYS A 42 6.11 -14.57 -5.43
C CYS A 42 5.07 -13.88 -4.52
N LEU A 43 5.36 -13.79 -3.22
CA LEU A 43 4.46 -13.13 -2.27
C LEU A 43 4.29 -11.64 -2.56
N ALA A 44 5.37 -10.95 -2.95
CA ALA A 44 5.31 -9.54 -3.34
C ALA A 44 4.46 -9.33 -4.59
N GLN A 45 4.65 -10.15 -5.62
CA GLN A 45 3.87 -10.08 -6.86
C GLN A 45 2.38 -10.35 -6.60
N ALA A 46 2.06 -11.38 -5.80
CA ALA A 46 0.68 -11.70 -5.43
C ALA A 46 0.03 -10.57 -4.60
N SER A 47 0.80 -9.95 -3.71
CA SER A 47 0.33 -8.82 -2.90
C SER A 47 0.04 -7.59 -3.76
N LEU A 48 0.90 -7.28 -4.72
CA LEU A 48 0.69 -6.17 -5.67
C LEU A 48 -0.56 -6.40 -6.52
N PHE A 49 -0.74 -7.63 -7.03
CA PHE A 49 -1.94 -7.97 -7.78
C PHE A 49 -3.21 -7.77 -6.94
N THR A 50 -3.23 -8.32 -5.73
CA THR A 50 -4.37 -8.21 -4.81
C THR A 50 -4.67 -6.75 -4.48
N ALA A 51 -3.64 -5.95 -4.18
CA ALA A 51 -3.79 -4.53 -3.90
C ALA A 51 -4.38 -3.77 -5.10
N PHE A 52 -3.89 -4.01 -6.32
CA PHE A 52 -4.45 -3.34 -7.50
C PHE A 52 -5.86 -3.80 -7.83
N ALA A 53 -6.18 -5.09 -7.66
CA ALA A 53 -7.54 -5.58 -7.85
C ALA A 53 -8.54 -4.87 -6.92
N GLU A 54 -8.19 -4.70 -5.65
CA GLU A 54 -9.04 -3.99 -4.67
C GLU A 54 -9.19 -2.50 -5.01
N LEU A 55 -8.09 -1.85 -5.41
CA LEU A 55 -8.13 -0.45 -5.84
C LEU A 55 -8.98 -0.26 -7.09
N VAL A 56 -8.88 -1.16 -8.08
CA VAL A 56 -9.68 -1.10 -9.31
C VAL A 56 -11.16 -1.36 -9.00
N ALA A 57 -11.46 -2.33 -8.12
CA ALA A 57 -12.83 -2.60 -7.70
C ALA A 57 -13.47 -1.39 -6.98
N THR A 58 -12.68 -0.66 -6.18
CA THR A 58 -13.16 0.48 -5.40
C THR A 58 -13.25 1.77 -6.23
N TYR A 59 -12.27 2.04 -7.09
CA TYR A 59 -12.09 3.35 -7.74
C TYR A 59 -12.19 3.32 -9.27
N GLY A 60 -12.15 2.14 -9.89
CA GLY A 60 -12.14 1.97 -11.34
C GLY A 60 -10.75 2.03 -11.98
N GLU A 61 -10.63 1.47 -13.19
CA GLU A 61 -9.37 1.29 -13.91
C GLU A 61 -8.65 2.62 -14.21
N ASP A 62 -9.36 3.64 -14.72
CA ASP A 62 -8.78 4.95 -15.04
C ASP A 62 -8.17 5.65 -13.81
N ALA A 63 -8.84 5.56 -12.67
CA ALA A 63 -8.37 6.19 -11.43
C ALA A 63 -7.07 5.51 -10.94
N VAL A 64 -7.01 4.17 -11.00
CA VAL A 64 -5.83 3.41 -10.61
C VAL A 64 -4.68 3.60 -11.60
N ALA A 65 -4.96 3.64 -12.91
CA ALA A 65 -3.97 3.94 -13.93
C ALA A 65 -3.28 5.28 -13.66
N LYS A 66 -4.07 6.32 -13.40
CA LYS A 66 -3.55 7.65 -13.02
C LYS A 66 -2.77 7.63 -11.71
N PHE A 67 -3.21 6.86 -10.73
CA PHE A 67 -2.51 6.71 -9.46
C PHE A 67 -1.10 6.11 -9.64
N VAL A 68 -0.93 5.14 -10.55
CA VAL A 68 0.36 4.47 -10.77
C VAL A 68 1.28 5.14 -11.80
N GLU A 69 0.82 6.16 -12.53
CA GLU A 69 1.64 6.90 -13.51
C GLU A 69 2.97 7.40 -12.93
N GLY A 70 2.96 7.85 -11.66
CA GLY A 70 4.16 8.33 -10.97
C GLY A 70 5.04 7.23 -10.37
N LEU A 71 4.55 5.99 -10.30
CA LEU A 71 5.21 4.90 -9.60
C LEU A 71 6.62 4.57 -10.14
N PRO A 72 6.86 4.53 -11.47
CA PRO A 72 8.20 4.29 -12.00
C PRO A 72 9.21 5.34 -11.52
N GLY A 73 8.81 6.62 -11.48
CA GLY A 73 9.67 7.69 -11.00
C GLY A 73 10.06 7.52 -9.53
N ARG A 74 9.09 7.11 -8.69
CA ARG A 74 9.32 6.84 -7.26
C ARG A 74 10.27 5.66 -7.04
N VAL A 75 10.12 4.59 -7.83
CA VAL A 75 11.02 3.43 -7.82
C VAL A 75 12.44 3.83 -8.21
N LEU A 76 12.61 4.57 -9.31
CA LEU A 76 13.92 5.03 -9.79
C LEU A 76 14.58 6.03 -8.84
N ASN A 77 13.80 6.82 -8.11
CA ASN A 77 14.28 7.72 -7.07
C ASN A 77 14.66 6.98 -5.77
N GLY A 78 14.49 5.65 -5.71
CA GLY A 78 14.88 4.84 -4.56
C GLY A 78 13.91 4.93 -3.38
N GLU A 79 12.67 5.42 -3.55
CA GLU A 79 11.70 5.54 -2.45
C GLU A 79 11.36 4.19 -1.80
N PHE A 80 11.53 3.09 -2.53
CA PHE A 80 11.28 1.72 -2.06
C PHE A 80 12.56 0.94 -1.78
N SER A 81 13.74 1.56 -1.92
CA SER A 81 15.03 0.94 -1.63
C SER A 81 15.35 1.05 -0.14
N ILE A 82 14.58 0.38 0.71
CA ILE A 82 14.67 0.46 2.18
C ILE A 82 15.91 -0.30 2.74
N GLY A 83 16.81 -0.79 1.88
CA GLY A 83 18.02 -1.54 2.24
C GLY A 83 19.36 -0.85 1.94
N LEU A 84 19.39 0.33 1.31
CA LEU A 84 20.65 1.01 0.93
C LEU A 84 21.09 2.10 1.92
N ALA A 85 20.41 2.26 3.05
CA ALA A 85 20.73 3.22 4.11
C ALA A 85 21.38 2.53 5.32
N LYS A 86 22.53 1.88 5.10
CA LYS A 86 23.64 1.63 6.05
C LYS A 86 24.46 0.42 5.56
N GLN A 87 25.54 0.71 4.84
CA GLN A 87 26.80 -0.02 4.99
C GLN A 87 27.90 1.00 5.25
#